data_AF-A0AAE3HA02-F1
#
_entry.id   AF-A0AAE3HA02-F1
#
_cell.length_a   1.000
_cell.length_b   1.000
_cell.length_c   1.000
_cell.angle_alpha   90.00
_cell.angle_beta   90.00
_cell.angle_gamma   90.00
#
_symmetry.space_group_name_H-M   'P 1'
#
loop_
_entity.id
_entity.type
_entity.pdbx_description
1 polymer ?
#
loop_
_entity_poly.entity_id
_entity_poly.type
_entity_poly.pdbx_seq_one_letter_code
_entity_poly.pdbx_strand_id
1 'polypeptide(L)'
;MIPIKNVKLLMITILLLSYMQVASAGINEEVVSEIASDYYDVYGAPNLKANLACDKVFQRGESAVLYVNVMNNGQITGYEADQKEIDDDIAQYGESLTRSFMSAELLSDRAITTADSMTATLSLVDQDAPIKIKLDTLLLGSLSTGKSLASPAAFPIEIYDNAKAGTYTLRLDIAYRHQRDSAVTPPYGDTYYWYEDLNQTMYLPIVIEEEPYFKVLHTESDLQAGDRETITVTYMNTGDQLARECIARISVVDPFTTTDDQAYLGDMRPSESRNATFVVNVAADATPKEYSISSEVKYKDVHDKSQYSDALKVTADVGPATPLGEKVKDNATTITGLMLMVGIIGTPAYMVSKRKRNNK
;
A
#
# COMPACT_ATOMS: atom_id res chain seq x y z
N MET A 1 -33.32 10.92 25.08
CA MET A 1 -33.72 12.34 24.93
C MET A 1 -32.85 13.18 25.85
N ILE A 2 -31.79 13.79 25.30
CA ILE A 2 -30.86 14.65 26.05
C ILE A 2 -31.44 16.08 26.02
N PRO A 3 -31.50 16.80 27.15
CA PRO A 3 -32.19 18.09 27.21
C PRO A 3 -31.47 19.15 26.35
N ILE A 4 -32.28 19.92 25.60
CA ILE A 4 -31.90 20.94 24.59
C ILE A 4 -30.95 22.04 25.13
N LYS A 5 -30.79 22.17 26.45
CA LYS A 5 -29.81 23.09 27.05
C LYS A 5 -28.35 22.68 26.87
N ASN A 6 -28.05 21.40 26.64
CA ASN A 6 -26.66 20.93 26.47
C ASN A 6 -26.16 21.00 25.02
N VAL A 7 -27.06 21.19 24.04
CA VAL A 7 -26.70 21.29 22.62
C VAL A 7 -26.15 22.69 22.28
N LYS A 8 -26.63 23.75 22.96
CA LYS A 8 -26.10 25.11 22.79
C LYS A 8 -24.69 25.28 23.37
N LEU A 9 -24.34 24.56 24.43
CA LEU A 9 -23.00 24.62 25.01
C LEU A 9 -21.98 23.84 24.15
N LEU A 10 -22.40 22.74 23.51
CA LEU A 10 -21.57 21.94 22.62
C LEU A 10 -21.34 22.62 21.24
N MET A 11 -22.29 23.41 20.75
CA MET A 11 -22.08 24.21 19.52
C MET A 11 -21.18 25.42 19.75
N ILE A 12 -21.12 25.97 20.96
CA ILE A 12 -20.23 27.10 21.27
C ILE A 12 -18.78 26.63 21.43
N THR A 13 -18.53 25.43 21.95
CA THR A 13 -17.16 24.86 22.01
C THR A 13 -16.63 24.41 20.65
N ILE A 14 -17.49 23.96 19.73
CA ILE A 14 -17.06 23.59 18.36
C ILE A 14 -16.85 24.82 17.47
N LEU A 15 -17.61 25.92 17.68
CA LEU A 15 -17.39 27.18 16.96
C LEU A 15 -16.17 27.97 17.49
N LEU A 16 -15.74 27.74 18.73
CA LEU A 16 -14.50 28.31 19.28
C LEU A 16 -13.23 27.58 18.82
N LEU A 17 -13.31 26.30 18.42
CA LEU A 17 -12.17 25.60 17.82
C LEU A 17 -11.97 25.92 16.33
N SER A 18 -13.02 26.37 15.62
CA SER A 18 -12.90 26.82 14.23
C SER A 18 -12.38 28.27 14.07
N TYR A 19 -12.08 28.95 15.18
CA TYR A 19 -11.55 30.32 15.21
C TYR A 19 -10.24 30.44 16.00
N MET A 20 -9.49 29.35 16.19
CA MET A 20 -8.05 29.50 16.43
C MET A 20 -7.40 29.92 15.11
N GLN A 21 -7.60 31.18 14.74
CA GLN A 21 -6.56 31.90 14.02
C GLN A 21 -5.30 31.71 14.86
N VAL A 22 -4.29 31.05 14.29
CA VAL A 22 -2.92 31.25 14.74
C VAL A 22 -2.63 32.71 14.44
N ALA A 23 -3.06 33.59 15.33
CA ALA A 23 -2.46 34.90 15.44
C ALA A 23 -1.06 34.62 15.96
N SER A 24 -0.11 34.42 15.04
CA SER A 24 1.25 34.83 15.33
C SER A 24 1.11 36.30 15.75
N ALA A 25 1.28 36.59 17.03
CA ALA A 25 1.43 37.95 17.50
C ALA A 25 2.77 38.44 16.96
N GLY A 26 2.81 38.72 15.66
CA GLY A 26 3.91 39.41 15.03
C GLY A 26 3.97 40.79 15.68
N ILE A 27 5.16 41.16 16.15
CA ILE A 27 5.42 42.53 16.55
C ILE A 27 5.15 43.38 15.30
N ASN A 28 4.37 44.46 15.44
CA ASN A 28 4.04 45.31 14.30
C ASN A 28 5.36 45.84 13.70
N GLU A 29 5.62 45.50 12.44
CA GLU A 29 6.83 45.87 11.69
C GLU A 29 7.07 47.39 11.73
N GLU A 30 5.99 48.17 11.67
CA GLU A 30 6.02 49.63 11.78
C GLU A 30 6.51 50.11 13.16
N VAL A 31 6.19 49.39 14.24
CA VAL A 31 6.68 49.69 15.60
C VAL A 31 8.14 49.29 15.77
N VAL A 32 8.57 48.21 15.12
CA VAL A 32 9.97 47.76 15.18
C VAL A 32 10.87 48.71 14.38
N SER A 33 10.42 49.18 13.21
CA SER A 33 11.15 50.17 12.40
C SER A 33 11.31 51.54 13.07
N GLU A 34 10.56 51.82 14.15
CA GLU A 34 10.73 53.05 14.94
C GLU A 34 11.80 52.93 16.05
N ILE A 35 12.18 51.70 16.42
CA ILE A 35 13.04 51.43 17.59
C ILE A 35 14.25 50.56 17.29
N ALA A 36 14.30 49.91 16.13
CA ALA A 36 15.40 49.09 15.69
C ALA A 36 15.93 49.64 14.38
N SER A 37 17.25 49.62 14.25
CA SER A 37 17.94 49.93 13.01
C SER A 37 18.12 48.64 12.24
N ASP A 38 17.70 48.68 10.98
CA ASP A 38 17.89 47.61 10.00
C ASP A 38 19.03 48.03 9.06
N TYR A 39 20.24 47.58 9.36
CA TYR A 39 21.44 47.98 8.62
C TYR A 39 21.60 47.22 7.30
N TYR A 40 21.03 46.02 7.18
CA TYR A 40 21.23 45.11 6.06
C TYR A 40 19.99 44.32 5.65
N ASP A 41 19.56 44.52 4.40
CA ASP A 41 18.69 43.57 3.71
C ASP A 41 19.52 42.36 3.24
N VAL A 42 19.39 41.21 3.90
CA VAL A 42 20.02 39.96 3.45
C VAL A 42 19.04 39.14 2.61
N TYR A 43 19.46 38.71 1.43
CA TYR A 43 18.63 37.92 0.52
C TYR A 43 19.03 36.46 0.53
N GLY A 44 18.06 35.58 0.69
CA GLY A 44 18.25 34.13 0.65
C GLY A 44 17.05 33.40 1.22
N ALA A 45 16.99 32.10 1.02
CA ALA A 45 15.95 31.26 1.60
C ALA A 45 16.45 29.82 1.74
N PRO A 46 15.85 29.01 2.63
CA PRO A 46 16.03 27.57 2.61
C PRO A 46 15.54 27.00 1.28
N ASN A 47 16.18 25.93 0.80
CA ASN A 47 15.76 25.21 -0.40
C ASN A 47 15.94 23.72 -0.13
N LEU A 48 14.85 23.07 0.27
CA LEU A 48 14.90 21.68 0.67
C LEU A 48 14.97 20.78 -0.56
N LYS A 49 15.68 19.66 -0.49
CA LYS A 49 15.65 18.59 -1.48
C LYS A 49 15.47 17.28 -0.75
N ALA A 50 14.60 16.42 -1.28
CA ALA A 50 14.35 15.11 -0.71
C ALA A 50 14.55 14.01 -1.75
N ASN A 51 15.01 12.86 -1.26
CA ASN A 51 15.13 11.64 -2.04
C ASN A 51 14.91 10.42 -1.15
N LEU A 52 14.46 9.32 -1.76
CA LEU A 52 14.41 8.04 -1.07
C LEU A 52 15.84 7.54 -0.84
N ALA A 53 16.09 7.09 0.39
CA ALA A 53 17.32 6.48 0.89
C ALA A 53 17.13 4.97 1.18
N CYS A 54 16.17 4.36 0.48
CA CYS A 54 15.79 2.95 0.58
C CYS A 54 15.48 2.39 -0.82
N ASP A 55 15.10 1.11 -0.88
CA ASP A 55 14.52 0.55 -2.09
C ASP A 55 13.24 1.30 -2.44
N LYS A 56 13.00 1.42 -3.75
CA LYS A 56 11.82 2.09 -4.32
C LYS A 56 10.86 1.09 -4.93
N VAL A 57 11.27 -0.17 -5.00
CA VAL A 57 10.57 -1.26 -5.67
C VAL A 57 9.96 -2.16 -4.60
N PHE A 58 8.65 -2.40 -4.70
CA PHE A 58 7.86 -3.10 -3.69
C PHE A 58 6.98 -4.19 -4.32
N GLN A 59 6.65 -5.20 -3.52
CA GLN A 59 5.75 -6.28 -3.90
C GLN A 59 4.34 -6.07 -3.33
N ARG A 60 3.36 -6.80 -3.87
CA ARG A 60 1.99 -6.74 -3.35
C ARG A 60 1.95 -7.35 -1.94
N GLY A 61 1.16 -6.74 -1.04
CA GLY A 61 1.07 -7.19 0.35
C GLY A 61 2.28 -6.85 1.22
N GLU A 62 3.31 -6.21 0.66
CA GLU A 62 4.53 -5.88 1.40
C GLU A 62 4.28 -4.76 2.43
N SER A 63 4.81 -4.94 3.65
CA SER A 63 4.97 -3.87 4.62
C SER A 63 6.42 -3.42 4.68
N ALA A 64 6.67 -2.15 4.42
CA ALA A 64 8.00 -1.57 4.35
C ALA A 64 8.09 -0.21 5.05
N VAL A 65 9.30 0.35 5.15
CA VAL A 65 9.53 1.70 5.68
C VAL A 65 10.23 2.52 4.61
N LEU A 66 9.59 3.61 4.18
CA LEU A 66 10.20 4.60 3.31
C LEU A 66 11.12 5.50 4.11
N TYR A 67 12.42 5.38 3.85
CA TYR A 67 13.42 6.29 4.41
C TYR A 67 13.65 7.45 3.44
N VAL A 68 13.36 8.66 3.90
CA VAL A 68 13.49 9.89 3.10
C VAL A 68 14.64 10.72 3.66
N ASN A 69 15.66 10.93 2.84
CA ASN A 69 16.68 11.93 3.13
C ASN A 69 16.17 13.31 2.73
N VAL A 70 16.43 14.30 3.57
CA VAL A 70 16.19 15.72 3.28
C VAL A 70 17.50 16.48 3.48
N MET A 71 17.85 17.34 2.52
CA MET A 71 18.97 18.28 2.63
C MET A 71 18.50 19.70 2.35
N ASN A 72 19.14 20.68 2.98
CA ASN A 72 18.90 22.08 2.70
C ASN A 72 20.02 22.65 1.83
N ASN A 73 19.71 22.96 0.57
CA ASN A 73 20.61 23.60 -0.40
C ASN A 73 20.32 25.10 -0.56
N GLY A 74 19.64 25.72 0.41
CA GLY A 74 19.40 27.16 0.44
C GLY A 74 20.71 27.93 0.51
N GLN A 75 20.77 29.12 -0.09
CA GLN A 75 21.96 29.94 -0.12
C GLN A 75 21.59 31.40 0.07
N ILE A 76 22.52 32.17 0.66
CA ILE A 76 22.45 33.63 0.64
C ILE A 76 22.82 34.05 -0.77
N THR A 77 21.93 34.80 -1.41
CA THR A 77 22.05 35.25 -2.81
C THR A 77 22.58 36.67 -2.92
N GLY A 78 22.48 37.46 -1.86
CA GLY A 78 23.00 38.82 -1.81
C GLY A 78 22.77 39.47 -0.45
N TYR A 79 23.27 40.69 -0.31
CA TYR A 79 22.92 41.59 0.77
C TYR A 79 23.05 43.04 0.28
N GLU A 80 22.24 43.93 0.83
CA GLU A 80 22.27 45.37 0.60
C GLU A 80 22.38 46.08 1.95
N ALA A 81 23.03 47.25 2.01
CA ALA A 81 23.21 47.98 3.26
C ALA A 81 22.41 49.28 3.20
N ASP A 82 21.65 49.61 4.25
CA ASP A 82 20.99 50.90 4.35
C ASP A 82 22.00 51.98 4.79
N GLN A 83 22.60 52.64 3.80
CA GLN A 83 23.59 53.68 4.05
C GLN A 83 23.03 54.86 4.86
N LYS A 84 21.73 55.15 4.72
CA LYS A 84 21.11 56.27 5.42
C LYS A 84 20.96 55.93 6.90
N GLU A 85 20.44 54.74 7.21
CA GLU A 85 20.33 54.21 8.59
C GLU A 85 21.71 54.24 9.28
N ILE A 86 22.73 53.77 8.57
CA ILE A 86 24.12 53.73 9.07
C ILE A 86 24.65 55.15 9.36
N ASP A 87 24.46 56.10 8.44
CA ASP A 87 24.97 57.47 8.60
C ASP A 87 24.26 58.20 9.76
N ASP A 88 22.95 58.02 9.89
CA ASP A 88 22.13 58.60 10.96
C ASP A 88 22.59 58.06 12.34
N ASP A 89 22.80 56.75 12.46
CA ASP A 89 23.27 56.12 13.70
C ASP A 89 24.74 56.43 14.04
N ILE A 90 25.62 56.57 13.04
CA ILE A 90 27.00 57.03 13.28
C ILE A 90 26.98 58.45 13.85
N ALA A 91 26.11 59.33 13.34
CA ALA A 91 25.98 60.70 13.82
C ALA A 91 25.44 60.75 15.26
N GLN A 92 24.55 59.83 15.63
CA GLN A 92 23.90 59.79 16.94
C GLN A 92 24.70 59.03 18.01
N TYR A 93 25.25 57.86 17.68
CA TYR A 93 25.83 56.91 18.63
C TYR A 93 27.35 56.69 18.45
N GLY A 94 27.91 57.13 17.33
CA GLY A 94 29.34 57.05 17.02
C GLY A 94 29.75 55.75 16.33
N GLU A 95 30.74 55.87 15.44
CA GLU A 95 31.16 54.82 14.50
C GLU A 95 31.44 53.45 15.13
N SER A 96 32.15 53.41 16.26
CA SER A 96 32.53 52.14 16.88
C SER A 96 31.31 51.35 17.37
N LEU A 97 30.29 52.03 17.88
CA LEU A 97 29.10 51.37 18.43
C LEU A 97 28.18 50.92 17.29
N THR A 98 27.92 51.78 16.31
CA THR A 98 27.13 51.43 15.10
C THR A 98 27.72 50.24 14.38
N ARG A 99 29.04 50.21 14.13
CA ARG A 99 29.70 49.06 13.49
C ARG A 99 29.55 47.75 14.28
N SER A 100 29.41 47.83 15.60
CA SER A 100 29.18 46.65 16.43
C SER A 100 27.76 46.09 16.25
N PHE A 101 26.75 46.96 16.13
CA PHE A 101 25.37 46.55 15.87
C PHE A 101 25.17 46.05 14.44
N MET A 102 25.76 46.74 13.45
CA MET A 102 25.85 46.24 12.07
C MET A 102 26.43 44.81 12.03
N SER A 103 27.49 44.54 12.79
CA SER A 103 28.09 43.21 12.84
C SER A 103 27.18 42.18 13.53
N ALA A 104 26.40 42.61 14.54
CA ALA A 104 25.48 41.74 15.26
C ALA A 104 24.29 41.34 14.39
N GLU A 105 23.70 42.29 13.66
CA GLU A 105 22.61 42.06 12.71
C GLU A 105 23.04 41.11 11.59
N LEU A 106 24.15 41.42 10.92
CA LEU A 106 24.68 40.57 9.84
C LEU A 106 24.96 39.13 10.31
N LEU A 107 25.38 38.94 11.58
CA LEU A 107 25.55 37.60 12.15
C LEU A 107 24.22 36.88 12.36
N SER A 108 23.19 37.60 12.79
CA SER A 108 21.82 37.11 12.95
C SER A 108 21.20 36.70 11.61
N ASP A 109 21.37 37.50 10.56
CA ASP A 109 20.77 37.22 9.23
C ASP A 109 21.34 36.01 8.51
N ARG A 110 22.47 35.48 8.97
CA ARG A 110 22.99 34.20 8.45
C ARG A 110 21.98 33.06 8.64
N ALA A 111 21.03 33.20 9.56
CA ALA A 111 19.96 32.26 9.80
C ALA A 111 18.88 32.25 8.69
N ILE A 112 18.83 33.23 7.77
CA ILE A 112 17.80 33.35 6.72
C ILE A 112 17.68 32.10 5.83
N THR A 113 18.77 31.34 5.68
CA THR A 113 18.81 30.11 4.89
C THR A 113 18.53 28.84 5.70
N THR A 114 18.26 28.95 7.00
CA THR A 114 17.94 27.81 7.87
C THR A 114 16.45 27.54 7.84
N ALA A 115 16.07 26.30 7.53
CA ALA A 115 14.70 25.84 7.71
C ALA A 115 14.54 25.40 9.17
N ASP A 116 13.77 26.15 9.94
CA ASP A 116 13.50 25.89 11.35
C ASP A 116 12.15 25.18 11.54
N SER A 117 12.04 24.42 12.64
CA SER A 117 10.77 23.81 13.06
C SER A 117 10.06 23.00 11.95
N MET A 118 10.84 22.29 11.14
CA MET A 118 10.36 21.57 9.96
C MET A 118 9.44 20.42 10.38
N THR A 119 8.25 20.37 9.77
CA THR A 119 7.29 19.27 9.87
C THR A 119 7.03 18.71 8.49
N ALA A 120 7.26 17.42 8.32
CA ALA A 120 7.04 16.72 7.06
C ALA A 120 5.74 15.92 7.11
N THR A 121 4.95 16.02 6.04
CA THR A 121 3.71 15.26 5.84
C THR A 121 3.79 14.51 4.51
N LEU A 122 3.71 13.19 4.57
CA LEU A 122 3.66 12.29 3.42
C LEU A 122 2.20 11.97 3.09
N SER A 123 1.82 12.14 1.82
CA SER A 123 0.48 11.86 1.34
C SER A 123 0.49 11.20 -0.04
N LEU A 124 -0.61 10.56 -0.40
CA LEU A 124 -0.81 10.03 -1.74
C LEU A 124 -1.18 11.19 -2.69
N VAL A 125 -0.57 11.22 -3.88
CA VAL A 125 -1.03 12.11 -4.96
C VAL A 125 -2.39 11.66 -5.47
N ASP A 126 -2.54 10.36 -5.69
CA ASP A 126 -3.79 9.69 -6.03
C ASP A 126 -4.37 9.02 -4.77
N GLN A 127 -5.55 9.47 -4.32
CA GLN A 127 -6.18 8.96 -3.10
C GLN A 127 -6.65 7.50 -3.24
N ASP A 128 -6.82 7.02 -4.48
CA ASP A 128 -7.20 5.64 -4.77
C ASP A 128 -5.98 4.72 -4.94
N ALA A 129 -4.76 5.23 -4.77
CA ALA A 129 -3.56 4.42 -4.85
C ALA A 129 -3.59 3.30 -3.78
N PRO A 130 -3.18 2.06 -4.14
CA PRO A 130 -3.28 0.89 -3.27
C PRO A 130 -2.16 0.83 -2.22
N ILE A 131 -1.88 1.97 -1.58
CA ILE A 131 -0.77 2.17 -0.65
C ILE A 131 -1.35 2.78 0.63
N LYS A 132 -1.11 2.15 1.76
CA LYS A 132 -1.47 2.67 3.07
C LYS A 132 -0.26 3.25 3.76
N ILE A 133 -0.33 4.54 4.08
CA ILE A 133 0.67 5.23 4.91
C ILE A 133 0.25 5.04 6.37
N LYS A 134 1.10 4.40 7.19
CA LYS A 134 0.79 4.11 8.61
C LYS A 134 1.12 5.29 9.53
N LEU A 135 2.12 6.08 9.16
CA LEU A 135 2.48 7.33 9.81
C LEU A 135 2.78 8.33 8.71
N ASP A 136 2.01 9.41 8.65
CA ASP A 136 2.10 10.41 7.59
C ASP A 136 2.89 11.65 8.01
N THR A 137 2.99 11.95 9.31
CA THR A 137 3.54 13.22 9.80
C THR A 137 4.71 13.01 10.75
N LEU A 138 5.80 13.74 10.51
CA LEU A 138 7.04 13.69 11.30
C LEU A 138 7.58 15.09 11.59
N LEU A 139 8.03 15.32 12.83
CA LEU A 139 8.82 16.48 13.19
C LEU A 139 10.29 16.21 12.84
N LEU A 140 10.86 17.03 11.96
CA LEU A 140 12.24 16.90 11.48
C LEU A 140 13.22 17.84 12.19
N GLY A 141 12.71 18.82 12.95
CA GLY A 141 13.52 19.82 13.63
C GLY A 141 14.06 20.87 12.65
N SER A 142 15.27 21.36 12.88
CA SER A 142 15.84 22.47 12.11
C SER A 142 17.00 21.98 11.24
N LEU A 143 17.13 22.56 10.05
CA LEU A 143 18.16 22.19 9.08
C LEU A 143 18.82 23.42 8.49
N SER A 144 20.05 23.69 8.92
CA SER A 144 20.89 24.75 8.35
C SER A 144 21.29 24.44 6.90
N THR A 145 21.60 25.49 6.15
CA THR A 145 22.15 25.35 4.79
C THR A 145 23.35 24.40 4.72
N GLY A 146 23.41 23.61 3.65
CA GLY A 146 24.47 22.64 3.37
C GLY A 146 24.43 21.38 4.25
N LYS A 147 23.41 21.23 5.10
CA LYS A 147 23.23 20.05 5.95
C LYS A 147 22.14 19.12 5.41
N SER A 148 22.23 17.87 5.85
CA SER A 148 21.19 16.85 5.70
C SER A 148 20.70 16.42 7.08
N LEU A 149 19.52 15.79 7.12
CA LEU A 149 19.03 15.17 8.35
C LEU A 149 20.07 14.21 8.93
N ALA A 150 20.17 14.18 10.27
CA ALA A 150 21.07 13.26 10.97
C ALA A 150 20.64 11.79 10.80
N SER A 151 19.34 11.56 10.58
CA SER A 151 18.79 10.26 10.22
C SER A 151 17.65 10.46 9.21
N PRO A 152 17.49 9.57 8.22
CA PRO A 152 16.39 9.69 7.27
C PRO A 152 15.03 9.66 7.97
N ALA A 153 14.08 10.45 7.47
CA ALA A 153 12.70 10.44 7.95
C ALA A 153 12.04 9.10 7.56
N ALA A 154 11.44 8.41 8.52
CA ALA A 154 10.95 7.04 8.36
C ALA A 154 9.41 7.00 8.31
N PHE A 155 8.86 6.70 7.13
CA PHE A 155 7.42 6.58 6.91
C PHE A 155 7.06 5.12 6.65
N PRO A 156 6.47 4.40 7.62
CA PRO A 156 6.02 3.03 7.42
C PRO A 156 4.82 3.01 6.46
N ILE A 157 4.89 2.14 5.46
CA ILE A 157 3.87 1.94 4.43
C ILE A 157 3.48 0.47 4.34
N GLU A 158 2.35 0.22 3.68
CA GLU A 158 1.86 -1.10 3.33
C GLU A 158 1.25 -1.06 1.93
N ILE A 159 1.68 -1.97 1.07
CA ILE A 159 1.13 -2.15 -0.27
C ILE A 159 -0.02 -3.15 -0.17
N TYR A 160 -1.18 -2.84 -0.74
CA TYR A 160 -2.30 -3.79 -0.71
C TYR A 160 -2.05 -5.01 -1.61
N ASP A 161 -2.59 -6.17 -1.22
CA ASP A 161 -2.48 -7.44 -1.97
C ASP A 161 -3.06 -7.34 -3.40
N ASN A 162 -4.03 -6.44 -3.60
CA ASN A 162 -4.67 -6.20 -4.89
C ASN A 162 -4.07 -5.02 -5.67
N ALA A 163 -2.93 -4.49 -5.23
CA ALA A 163 -2.28 -3.39 -5.91
C ALA A 163 -1.92 -3.78 -7.36
N LYS A 164 -2.19 -2.88 -8.31
CA LYS A 164 -1.71 -3.05 -9.68
C LYS A 164 -0.24 -2.68 -9.77
N ALA A 165 0.52 -3.38 -10.59
CA ALA A 165 1.89 -2.98 -10.87
C ALA A 165 1.95 -1.60 -11.54
N GLY A 166 3.07 -0.91 -11.33
CA GLY A 166 3.31 0.40 -11.92
C GLY A 166 4.00 1.37 -10.98
N THR A 167 4.20 2.60 -11.46
CA THR A 167 4.82 3.67 -10.69
C THR A 167 3.76 4.51 -10.00
N TYR A 168 3.89 4.66 -8.68
CA TYR A 168 3.05 5.48 -7.84
C TYR A 168 3.86 6.64 -7.30
N THR A 169 3.26 7.84 -7.28
CA THR A 169 3.94 9.04 -6.79
C THR A 169 3.36 9.44 -5.44
N LEU A 170 4.24 9.58 -4.45
CA LEU A 170 3.91 10.12 -3.14
C LEU A 170 4.28 11.60 -3.08
N ARG A 171 3.49 12.39 -2.36
CA ARG A 171 3.74 13.81 -2.12
C ARG A 171 4.28 14.00 -0.71
N LEU A 172 5.44 14.62 -0.61
CA LEU A 172 6.05 15.04 0.66
C LEU A 172 5.97 16.56 0.77
N ASP A 173 5.13 17.03 1.68
CA ASP A 173 5.02 18.45 2.01
C ASP A 173 5.85 18.73 3.27
N ILE A 174 6.81 19.64 3.21
CA ILE A 174 7.57 20.08 4.38
C ILE A 174 7.19 21.53 4.69
N ALA A 175 6.43 21.70 5.76
CA ALA A 175 6.17 23.00 6.35
C ALA A 175 7.32 23.37 7.28
N TYR A 176 7.84 24.59 7.17
CA TYR A 176 8.93 25.07 8.00
C TYR A 176 8.82 26.58 8.21
N ARG A 177 9.46 27.04 9.27
CA ARG A 177 9.65 28.46 9.54
C ARG A 177 11.04 28.87 9.09
N HIS A 178 11.22 30.06 8.55
CA HIS A 178 12.56 30.62 8.43
C HIS A 178 12.56 32.08 8.83
N GLN A 179 13.72 32.56 9.27
CA GLN A 179 13.92 33.98 9.47
C GLN A 179 13.81 34.65 8.11
N ARG A 180 12.95 35.65 7.99
CA ARG A 180 12.90 36.55 6.84
C ARG A 180 13.97 37.62 6.99
N ASP A 181 14.15 38.10 8.21
CA ASP A 181 14.89 39.34 8.47
C ASP A 181 15.25 39.52 9.96
N SER A 182 16.18 40.41 10.29
CA SER A 182 16.46 40.86 11.66
C SER A 182 16.96 42.30 11.75
N ALA A 183 16.67 42.96 12.86
CA ALA A 183 17.11 44.34 13.13
C ALA A 183 17.65 44.46 14.55
N VAL A 184 18.53 45.43 14.79
CA VAL A 184 19.18 45.64 16.09
C VAL A 184 18.82 47.01 16.63
N THR A 185 18.55 47.12 17.93
CA THR A 185 18.16 48.38 18.58
C THR A 185 19.33 49.08 19.25
N PRO A 186 19.83 50.22 18.72
CA PRO A 186 20.75 51.08 19.45
C PRO A 186 20.06 51.78 20.63
N PRO A 187 20.79 52.18 21.69
CA PRO A 187 22.19 51.84 21.98
C PRO A 187 22.32 50.52 22.77
N TYR A 188 21.24 49.76 22.94
CA TYR A 188 21.19 48.61 23.88
C TYR A 188 21.56 47.27 23.23
N GLY A 189 21.43 47.16 21.91
CA GLY A 189 21.79 46.00 21.11
C GLY A 189 20.75 44.86 21.12
N ASP A 190 19.51 45.12 21.55
CA ASP A 190 18.43 44.12 21.47
C ASP A 190 18.15 43.77 20.00
N THR A 191 17.93 42.50 19.69
CA THR A 191 17.68 42.03 18.31
C THR A 191 16.24 41.59 18.13
N TYR A 192 15.61 42.07 17.08
CA TYR A 192 14.27 41.69 16.64
C TYR A 192 14.38 40.79 15.42
N TYR A 193 13.50 39.80 15.34
CA TYR A 193 13.50 38.81 14.26
C TYR A 193 12.11 38.71 13.65
N TRP A 194 12.07 38.72 12.32
CA TRP A 194 10.86 38.43 11.58
C TRP A 194 10.94 37.03 11.00
N TYR A 195 9.85 36.27 11.13
CA TYR A 195 9.76 34.90 10.65
C TYR A 195 8.59 34.76 9.69
N GLU A 196 8.78 33.90 8.70
CA GLU A 196 7.74 33.48 7.78
C GLU A 196 7.59 31.95 7.82
N ASP A 197 6.35 31.49 7.72
CA ASP A 197 6.03 30.07 7.60
C ASP A 197 5.86 29.73 6.11
N LEU A 198 6.68 28.83 5.59
CA LEU A 198 6.66 28.35 4.22
C LEU A 198 6.36 26.86 4.15
N ASN A 199 5.95 26.40 2.96
CA ASN A 199 5.77 24.98 2.68
C ASN A 199 6.42 24.63 1.34
N GLN A 200 7.18 23.53 1.31
CA GLN A 200 7.80 23.03 0.10
C GLN A 200 7.38 21.60 -0.20
N THR A 201 6.77 21.41 -1.36
CA THR A 201 6.30 20.11 -1.86
C THR A 201 7.36 19.40 -2.70
N MET A 202 7.54 18.11 -2.48
CA MET A 202 8.42 17.23 -3.24
C MET A 202 7.67 15.94 -3.62
N TYR A 203 8.11 15.29 -4.69
CA TYR A 203 7.47 14.07 -5.20
C TYR A 203 8.44 12.89 -5.13
N LEU A 204 7.97 11.80 -4.52
CA LEU A 204 8.74 10.58 -4.29
C LEU A 204 8.11 9.43 -5.08
N PRO A 205 8.67 9.04 -6.24
CA PRO A 205 8.16 7.92 -7.01
C PRO A 205 8.59 6.59 -6.37
N ILE A 206 7.64 5.68 -6.23
CA ILE A 206 7.85 4.28 -5.89
C ILE A 206 7.25 3.38 -6.97
N VAL A 207 7.69 2.13 -7.04
CA VAL A 207 7.30 1.16 -8.06
C VAL A 207 6.75 -0.07 -7.35
N ILE A 208 5.57 -0.53 -7.79
CA ILE A 208 5.06 -1.85 -7.43
C ILE A 208 5.44 -2.78 -8.58
N GLU A 209 6.16 -3.85 -8.27
CA GLU A 209 6.65 -4.82 -9.24
C GLU A 209 5.49 -5.48 -10.00
N GLU A 210 5.77 -5.78 -11.26
CA GLU A 210 4.94 -6.71 -12.01
C GLU A 210 5.31 -8.13 -11.59
N GLU A 211 4.31 -8.88 -11.12
CA GLU A 211 4.48 -10.29 -10.75
C GLU A 211 3.22 -11.08 -11.11
N PRO A 212 3.34 -12.40 -11.36
CA PRO A 212 2.17 -13.27 -11.43
C PRO A 212 1.50 -13.41 -10.06
N TYR A 213 0.18 -13.34 -10.03
CA TYR A 213 -0.60 -13.45 -8.80
C TYR A 213 -1.81 -14.34 -9.02
N PHE A 214 -2.02 -15.34 -8.17
CA PHE A 214 -3.03 -16.37 -8.43
C PHE A 214 -4.24 -16.24 -7.52
N LYS A 215 -5.42 -16.56 -8.05
CA LYS A 215 -6.66 -16.72 -7.28
C LYS A 215 -7.42 -17.95 -7.73
N VAL A 216 -8.16 -18.55 -6.80
CA VAL A 216 -9.17 -19.57 -7.11
C VAL A 216 -10.47 -18.85 -7.45
N LEU A 217 -10.98 -19.04 -8.66
CA LEU A 217 -12.24 -18.44 -9.11
C LEU A 217 -13.45 -19.29 -8.75
N HIS A 218 -13.33 -20.60 -8.96
CA HIS A 218 -14.42 -21.54 -8.78
C HIS A 218 -13.88 -22.92 -8.44
N THR A 219 -14.62 -23.64 -7.60
CA THR A 219 -14.36 -25.04 -7.27
C THR A 219 -15.64 -25.84 -7.52
N GLU A 220 -15.51 -26.89 -8.31
CA GLU A 220 -16.56 -27.88 -8.54
C GLU A 220 -16.18 -29.16 -7.78
N SER A 221 -17.06 -29.59 -6.88
CA SER A 221 -16.86 -30.79 -6.05
C SER A 221 -18.19 -31.44 -5.73
N ASP A 222 -18.28 -32.76 -5.92
CA ASP A 222 -19.40 -33.60 -5.45
C ASP A 222 -18.83 -34.73 -4.59
N LEU A 223 -18.37 -34.38 -3.38
CA LEU A 223 -17.68 -35.31 -2.51
C LEU A 223 -18.66 -35.94 -1.52
N GLN A 224 -18.52 -37.24 -1.28
CA GLN A 224 -19.33 -37.96 -0.31
C GLN A 224 -18.42 -38.74 0.64
N ALA A 225 -18.82 -38.84 1.91
CA ALA A 225 -18.04 -39.60 2.89
C ALA A 225 -17.88 -41.07 2.44
N GLY A 226 -16.64 -41.56 2.44
CA GLY A 226 -16.28 -42.92 2.04
C GLY A 226 -15.99 -43.11 0.55
N ASP A 227 -16.10 -42.06 -0.25
CA ASP A 227 -15.94 -42.14 -1.71
C ASP A 227 -14.61 -41.56 -2.21
N ARG A 228 -14.24 -41.96 -3.43
CA ARG A 228 -13.10 -41.45 -4.18
C ARG A 228 -13.63 -40.67 -5.38
N GLU A 229 -13.48 -39.35 -5.33
CA GLU A 229 -14.05 -38.42 -6.29
C GLU A 229 -13.04 -37.35 -6.72
N THR A 230 -13.41 -36.54 -7.69
CA THR A 230 -12.55 -35.46 -8.21
C THR A 230 -13.02 -34.08 -7.79
N ILE A 231 -12.07 -33.22 -7.45
CA ILE A 231 -12.28 -31.77 -7.27
C ILE A 231 -11.70 -31.07 -8.49
N THR A 232 -12.50 -30.26 -9.19
CA THR A 232 -12.02 -29.39 -10.27
C THR A 232 -11.93 -27.95 -9.78
N VAL A 233 -10.74 -27.38 -9.84
CA VAL A 233 -10.45 -26.03 -9.37
C VAL A 233 -10.03 -25.15 -10.53
N THR A 234 -10.66 -23.99 -10.67
CA THR A 234 -10.31 -22.97 -11.67
C THR A 234 -9.36 -21.95 -11.06
N TYR A 235 -8.10 -21.97 -11.48
CA TYR A 235 -7.09 -20.98 -11.10
C TYR A 235 -7.01 -19.87 -12.14
N MET A 236 -6.89 -18.62 -11.70
CA MET A 236 -6.67 -17.46 -12.56
C MET A 236 -5.39 -16.72 -12.17
N ASN A 237 -4.57 -16.36 -13.16
CA ASN A 237 -3.49 -15.40 -12.96
C ASN A 237 -4.08 -13.97 -13.02
N THR A 238 -4.25 -13.36 -11.86
CA THR A 238 -4.66 -11.96 -11.65
C THR A 238 -3.49 -10.97 -11.57
N GLY A 239 -2.26 -11.48 -11.71
CA GLY A 239 -1.06 -10.66 -11.78
C GLY A 239 -0.90 -9.97 -13.13
N ASP A 240 0.16 -9.17 -13.24
CA ASP A 240 0.45 -8.37 -14.43
C ASP A 240 1.47 -9.05 -15.36
N GLN A 241 2.04 -10.19 -14.94
CA GLN A 241 3.05 -10.94 -15.68
C GLN A 241 2.63 -12.35 -16.08
N LEU A 242 3.27 -12.86 -17.14
CA LEU A 242 3.18 -14.24 -17.57
C LEU A 242 3.84 -15.16 -16.54
N ALA A 243 3.09 -16.13 -16.03
CA ALA A 243 3.64 -17.25 -15.28
C ALA A 243 3.89 -18.43 -16.22
N ARG A 244 5.13 -18.94 -16.26
CA ARG A 244 5.48 -20.10 -17.10
C ARG A 244 5.45 -21.40 -16.29
N GLU A 245 5.19 -22.51 -16.96
CA GLU A 245 5.23 -23.86 -16.38
C GLU A 245 4.46 -23.99 -15.05
N CYS A 246 3.25 -23.45 -14.99
CA CYS A 246 2.44 -23.46 -13.77
C CYS A 246 2.01 -24.89 -13.40
N ILE A 247 2.21 -25.25 -12.13
CA ILE A 247 1.76 -26.51 -11.53
C ILE A 247 0.97 -26.15 -10.28
N ALA A 248 -0.33 -26.43 -10.28
CA ALA A 248 -1.15 -26.32 -9.09
C ALA A 248 -0.91 -27.53 -8.19
N ARG A 249 -0.92 -27.30 -6.88
CA ARG A 249 -0.76 -28.32 -5.85
C ARG A 249 -1.82 -28.17 -4.78
N ILE A 250 -2.32 -29.27 -4.24
CA ILE A 250 -3.21 -29.26 -3.08
C ILE A 250 -2.54 -29.94 -1.89
N SER A 251 -2.72 -29.36 -0.71
CA SER A 251 -2.31 -29.94 0.56
C SER A 251 -3.54 -30.39 1.31
N VAL A 252 -3.76 -31.71 1.32
CA VAL A 252 -4.89 -32.34 1.99
C VAL A 252 -4.50 -32.85 3.37
N VAL A 253 -5.44 -32.76 4.30
CA VAL A 253 -5.37 -33.31 5.66
C VAL A 253 -6.67 -34.06 5.93
N ASP A 254 -6.77 -34.75 7.07
CA ASP A 254 -7.99 -35.42 7.51
C ASP A 254 -9.23 -34.52 7.33
N PRO A 255 -10.33 -35.02 6.70
CA PRO A 255 -10.61 -36.41 6.32
C PRO A 255 -10.19 -36.80 4.89
N PHE A 256 -9.39 -35.97 4.21
CA PHE A 256 -9.00 -36.19 2.82
C PHE A 256 -7.63 -36.87 2.71
N THR A 257 -7.50 -37.75 1.72
CA THR A 257 -6.22 -38.28 1.26
C THR A 257 -6.16 -38.20 -0.26
N THR A 258 -4.97 -38.04 -0.82
CA THR A 258 -4.78 -38.05 -2.28
C THR A 258 -3.52 -38.82 -2.64
N THR A 259 -3.54 -39.42 -3.83
CA THR A 259 -2.36 -40.02 -4.47
C THR A 259 -1.83 -39.16 -5.61
N ASP A 260 -2.53 -38.08 -5.96
CA ASP A 260 -2.22 -37.18 -7.07
C ASP A 260 -2.59 -35.75 -6.67
N ASP A 261 -1.64 -35.08 -6.03
CA ASP A 261 -1.80 -33.76 -5.43
C ASP A 261 -1.39 -32.62 -6.35
N GLN A 262 -0.98 -32.91 -7.61
CA GLN A 262 -0.44 -31.92 -8.54
C GLN A 262 -1.17 -31.95 -9.88
N ALA A 263 -1.33 -30.77 -10.50
CA ALA A 263 -1.91 -30.65 -11.82
C ALA A 263 -1.15 -29.59 -12.64
N TYR A 264 -0.73 -29.95 -13.85
CA TYR A 264 -0.03 -29.04 -14.75
C TYR A 264 -1.03 -28.10 -15.45
N LEU A 265 -0.86 -26.80 -15.26
CA LEU A 265 -1.69 -25.75 -15.85
C LEU A 265 -1.06 -25.14 -17.12
N GLY A 266 0.24 -25.34 -17.33
CA GLY A 266 1.00 -24.75 -18.43
C GLY A 266 1.33 -23.28 -18.18
N ASP A 267 1.51 -22.53 -19.26
CA ASP A 267 1.76 -21.09 -19.17
C ASP A 267 0.44 -20.34 -18.98
N MET A 268 0.42 -19.37 -18.06
CA MET A 268 -0.75 -18.58 -17.70
C MET A 268 -0.46 -17.09 -17.82
N ARG A 269 -1.03 -16.45 -18.85
CA ARG A 269 -0.96 -15.01 -19.07
C ARG A 269 -1.76 -14.23 -18.01
N PRO A 270 -1.54 -12.91 -17.87
CA PRO A 270 -2.42 -12.05 -17.10
C PRO A 270 -3.89 -12.24 -17.49
N SER A 271 -4.77 -12.33 -16.49
CA SER A 271 -6.20 -12.61 -16.59
C SER A 271 -6.59 -13.99 -17.18
N GLU A 272 -5.63 -14.88 -17.41
CA GLU A 272 -5.91 -16.21 -17.95
C GLU A 272 -6.31 -17.19 -16.86
N SER A 273 -7.33 -18.03 -17.14
CA SER A 273 -7.81 -19.08 -16.24
C SER A 273 -7.54 -20.48 -16.80
N ARG A 274 -7.28 -21.43 -15.89
CA ARG A 274 -7.05 -22.84 -16.19
C ARG A 274 -7.66 -23.73 -15.11
N ASN A 275 -8.17 -24.89 -15.54
CA ASN A 275 -8.76 -25.87 -14.66
C ASN A 275 -7.70 -26.92 -14.29
N ALA A 276 -7.63 -27.26 -13.00
CA ALA A 276 -6.89 -28.39 -12.49
C ALA A 276 -7.85 -29.34 -11.78
N THR A 277 -7.69 -30.63 -12.05
CA THR A 277 -8.52 -31.68 -11.46
C THR A 277 -7.65 -32.52 -10.53
N PHE A 278 -8.11 -32.71 -9.30
CA PHE A 278 -7.42 -33.50 -8.28
C PHE A 278 -8.30 -34.65 -7.84
N VAL A 279 -7.71 -35.85 -7.68
CA VAL A 279 -8.43 -37.02 -7.17
C VAL A 279 -8.26 -37.08 -5.67
N VAL A 280 -9.35 -37.11 -4.91
CA VAL A 280 -9.34 -37.19 -3.44
C VAL A 280 -10.15 -38.39 -2.96
N ASN A 281 -9.68 -39.05 -1.91
CA ASN A 281 -10.49 -40.00 -1.14
C ASN A 281 -10.96 -39.33 0.14
N VAL A 282 -12.24 -39.48 0.45
CA VAL A 282 -12.86 -38.96 1.67
C VAL A 282 -13.03 -40.11 2.66
N ALA A 283 -12.61 -39.91 3.91
CA ALA A 283 -12.82 -40.90 4.96
C ALA A 283 -14.31 -41.25 5.13
N ALA A 284 -14.62 -42.51 5.47
CA ALA A 284 -16.00 -42.98 5.60
C ALA A 284 -16.73 -42.37 6.81
N ASP A 285 -15.98 -41.93 7.82
CA ASP A 285 -16.45 -41.21 9.01
C ASP A 285 -16.34 -39.69 8.87
N ALA A 286 -16.04 -39.18 7.67
CA ALA A 286 -16.01 -37.75 7.40
C ALA A 286 -17.35 -37.11 7.76
N THR A 287 -17.28 -36.00 8.51
CA THR A 287 -18.47 -35.24 8.87
C THR A 287 -18.96 -34.45 7.65
N PRO A 288 -20.25 -34.53 7.28
CA PRO A 288 -20.76 -33.73 6.17
C PRO A 288 -20.69 -32.23 6.50
N LYS A 289 -19.87 -31.49 5.75
CA LYS A 289 -19.70 -30.04 5.85
C LYS A 289 -18.80 -29.55 4.71
N GLU A 290 -18.71 -28.22 4.60
CA GLU A 290 -17.70 -27.57 3.79
C GLU A 290 -16.32 -27.65 4.48
N TYR A 291 -15.31 -28.05 3.71
CA TYR A 291 -13.91 -28.07 4.10
C TYR A 291 -13.09 -27.10 3.27
N SER A 292 -12.05 -26.54 3.88
CA SER A 292 -11.05 -25.72 3.17
C SER A 292 -9.78 -26.54 2.97
N ILE A 293 -9.40 -26.74 1.71
CA ILE A 293 -8.16 -27.38 1.29
C ILE A 293 -7.18 -26.26 0.91
N SER A 294 -5.94 -26.36 1.41
CA SER A 294 -4.89 -25.40 1.05
C SER A 294 -4.33 -25.77 -0.33
N SER A 295 -4.09 -24.78 -1.16
CA SER A 295 -3.48 -24.95 -2.48
C SER A 295 -2.40 -23.91 -2.74
N GLU A 296 -1.47 -24.21 -3.62
CA GLU A 296 -0.46 -23.29 -4.12
C GLU A 296 -0.24 -23.53 -5.62
N VAL A 297 0.24 -22.52 -6.33
CA VAL A 297 0.71 -22.66 -7.70
C VAL A 297 2.21 -22.44 -7.72
N LYS A 298 2.95 -23.48 -8.13
CA LYS A 298 4.37 -23.35 -8.47
C LYS A 298 4.48 -22.86 -9.90
N TYR A 299 5.33 -21.86 -10.16
CA TYR A 299 5.54 -21.31 -11.50
C TYR A 299 6.98 -20.85 -11.70
N LYS A 300 7.35 -20.55 -12.96
CA LYS A 300 8.57 -19.82 -13.30
C LYS A 300 8.23 -18.38 -13.63
N ASP A 301 8.94 -17.45 -13.01
CA ASP A 301 8.83 -16.03 -13.32
C ASP A 301 9.51 -15.68 -14.66
N VAL A 302 9.48 -14.41 -15.04
CA VAL A 302 10.07 -13.93 -16.30
C VAL A 302 11.57 -14.19 -16.40
N HIS A 303 12.27 -14.34 -15.27
CA HIS A 303 13.70 -14.63 -15.15
C HIS A 303 14.01 -16.13 -15.04
N ASP A 304 13.04 -17.01 -15.35
CA ASP A 304 13.16 -18.48 -15.24
C ASP A 304 13.42 -19.00 -13.81
N LYS A 305 13.19 -18.17 -12.79
CA LYS A 305 13.32 -18.60 -11.40
C LYS A 305 12.00 -19.24 -10.94
N SER A 306 12.11 -20.39 -10.27
CA SER A 306 10.95 -21.06 -9.68
C SER A 306 10.47 -20.31 -8.44
N GLN A 307 9.17 -20.03 -8.41
CA GLN A 307 8.45 -19.33 -7.33
C GLN A 307 7.19 -20.13 -6.95
N TYR A 308 6.60 -19.78 -5.80
CA TYR A 308 5.32 -20.31 -5.33
C TYR A 308 4.36 -19.14 -5.10
N SER A 309 3.08 -19.34 -5.38
CA SER A 309 2.05 -18.37 -5.01
C SER A 309 1.86 -18.32 -3.50
N ASP A 310 1.13 -17.31 -3.04
CA ASP A 310 0.50 -17.34 -1.72
C ASP A 310 -0.41 -18.59 -1.58
N ALA A 311 -0.72 -18.94 -0.33
CA ALA A 311 -1.64 -20.01 -0.02
C ALA A 311 -3.06 -19.67 -0.49
N LEU A 312 -3.55 -20.45 -1.45
CA LEU A 312 -4.88 -20.36 -2.02
C LEU A 312 -5.84 -21.28 -1.25
N LYS A 313 -7.09 -20.85 -1.11
CA LYS A 313 -8.13 -21.63 -0.45
C LYS A 313 -9.06 -22.27 -1.48
N VAL A 314 -9.16 -23.59 -1.43
CA VAL A 314 -10.10 -24.38 -2.22
C VAL A 314 -11.19 -24.90 -1.29
N THR A 315 -12.43 -24.50 -1.52
CA THR A 315 -13.58 -24.98 -0.77
C THR A 315 -14.13 -26.25 -1.39
N ALA A 316 -14.38 -27.28 -0.59
CA ALA A 316 -14.97 -28.54 -1.03
C ALA A 316 -16.12 -28.94 -0.10
N ASP A 317 -17.30 -29.19 -0.67
CA ASP A 317 -18.48 -29.62 0.08
C ASP A 317 -18.53 -31.16 0.15
N VAL A 318 -18.67 -31.69 1.37
CA VAL A 318 -18.75 -33.13 1.63
C VAL A 318 -20.16 -33.48 2.09
N GLY A 319 -20.85 -34.26 1.28
CA GLY A 319 -22.14 -34.86 1.59
C GLY A 319 -22.05 -36.10 2.48
N PRO A 320 -23.20 -36.56 3.01
CA PRO A 320 -23.27 -37.82 3.75
C PRO A 320 -22.86 -39.01 2.88
N ALA A 321 -22.40 -40.08 3.53
CA ALA A 321 -22.12 -41.34 2.85
C ALA A 321 -23.38 -41.84 2.14
N THR A 322 -23.28 -42.13 0.84
CA THR A 322 -24.39 -42.72 0.10
C THR A 322 -24.60 -44.17 0.55
N PRO A 323 -25.80 -44.54 1.02
CA PRO A 323 -26.09 -45.91 1.40
C PRO A 323 -25.86 -46.88 0.23
N LEU A 324 -25.26 -48.03 0.51
CA LEU A 324 -24.91 -49.05 -0.49
C LEU A 324 -26.10 -49.46 -1.39
N GLY A 325 -27.33 -49.37 -0.89
CA GLY A 325 -28.56 -49.70 -1.63
C GLY A 325 -28.97 -48.69 -2.71
N GLU A 326 -28.40 -47.48 -2.70
CA GLU A 326 -28.68 -46.44 -3.69
C GLU A 326 -27.70 -46.50 -4.86
N LYS A 327 -26.40 -46.72 -4.59
CA LYS A 327 -25.36 -46.99 -5.62
C LYS A 327 -25.68 -48.20 -6.51
N VAL A 328 -26.38 -49.20 -5.97
CA VAL A 328 -26.77 -50.39 -6.72
C VAL A 328 -27.93 -50.11 -7.69
N LYS A 329 -28.80 -49.11 -7.44
CA LYS A 329 -29.94 -48.82 -8.32
C LYS A 329 -29.51 -48.25 -9.68
N ASP A 330 -28.47 -47.42 -9.71
CA ASP A 330 -27.94 -46.86 -10.97
C ASP A 330 -27.31 -47.93 -11.87
N ASN A 331 -26.69 -48.96 -11.29
CA ASN A 331 -26.10 -50.08 -12.04
C ASN A 331 -27.10 -51.23 -12.30
N ALA A 332 -28.13 -51.39 -11.46
CA ALA A 332 -29.13 -52.46 -11.60
C ALA A 332 -30.16 -52.16 -12.70
N THR A 333 -30.50 -50.89 -12.95
CA THR A 333 -31.44 -50.52 -14.02
C THR A 333 -30.88 -50.83 -15.42
N THR A 334 -29.57 -50.66 -15.62
CA THR A 334 -28.87 -51.01 -16.87
C THR A 334 -28.75 -52.52 -17.09
N ILE A 335 -28.50 -53.32 -16.05
CA ILE A 335 -28.43 -54.79 -16.16
C ILE A 335 -29.82 -55.41 -16.37
N THR A 336 -30.86 -54.88 -15.73
CA THR A 336 -32.23 -55.41 -15.87
C THR A 336 -32.80 -55.12 -17.27
N GLY A 337 -32.46 -53.97 -17.87
CA GLY A 337 -32.81 -53.64 -19.26
C GLY A 337 -32.16 -54.56 -20.29
N LEU A 338 -30.90 -54.99 -20.06
CA LEU A 338 -30.19 -55.90 -20.97
C LEU A 338 -30.76 -57.34 -20.93
N MET A 339 -31.15 -57.83 -19.73
CA MET A 339 -31.80 -59.14 -19.57
C MET A 339 -33.19 -59.19 -20.24
N LEU A 340 -33.97 -58.12 -20.15
CA LEU A 340 -35.28 -58.02 -20.81
C LEU A 340 -35.15 -57.99 -22.35
N MET A 341 -34.13 -57.31 -22.89
CA MET A 341 -33.86 -57.28 -24.33
C MET A 341 -33.43 -58.64 -24.90
N VAL A 342 -32.59 -59.40 -24.19
CA VAL A 342 -32.18 -60.76 -24.62
C VAL A 342 -33.38 -61.73 -24.58
N GLY A 343 -34.27 -61.60 -23.60
CA GLY A 343 -35.51 -62.38 -23.52
C GLY A 343 -36.49 -62.10 -24.65
N ILE A 344 -36.64 -60.83 -25.07
CA ILE A 344 -37.56 -60.40 -26.13
C ILE A 344 -37.03 -60.74 -27.53
N ILE A 345 -35.70 -60.74 -27.75
CA ILE A 345 -35.09 -61.10 -29.05
C ILE A 345 -34.89 -62.62 -29.20
N GLY A 346 -34.55 -63.32 -28.11
CA GLY A 346 -34.27 -64.76 -28.12
C GLY A 346 -35.51 -65.63 -28.36
N THR A 347 -36.67 -65.23 -27.85
CA THR A 347 -37.93 -66.00 -27.96
C THR A 347 -38.48 -66.09 -29.40
N PRO A 348 -38.53 -65.01 -30.22
CA PRO A 348 -38.93 -65.12 -31.63
C PRO A 348 -37.89 -65.86 -32.49
N ALA A 349 -36.58 -65.67 -32.25
CA ALA A 349 -35.52 -66.36 -33.01
C ALA A 349 -35.54 -67.89 -32.80
N TYR A 350 -35.81 -68.34 -31.56
CA TYR A 350 -35.98 -69.76 -31.25
C TYR A 350 -37.23 -70.35 -31.90
N MET A 351 -38.35 -69.62 -31.93
CA MET A 351 -39.59 -70.10 -32.58
C MET A 351 -39.50 -70.19 -34.11
N VAL A 352 -38.77 -69.28 -34.77
CA VAL A 352 -38.54 -69.32 -36.23
C VAL A 352 -37.60 -70.45 -36.64
N SER A 353 -36.57 -70.75 -35.84
CA SER A 353 -35.66 -71.87 -36.14
C SER A 353 -36.33 -73.24 -35.95
N LYS A 354 -37.24 -73.39 -34.98
CA LYS A 354 -38.00 -74.63 -34.77
C LYS A 354 -39.01 -74.90 -35.88
N ARG A 355 -39.64 -73.86 -36.47
CA ARG A 355 -40.53 -74.03 -37.65
C ARG A 355 -39.79 -74.47 -38.91
N LYS A 356 -38.52 -74.09 -39.11
CA LYS A 356 -37.71 -74.55 -40.26
C LYS A 356 -37.22 -75.99 -40.16
N ARG A 357 -37.14 -76.58 -38.95
CA ARG A 357 -36.76 -77.98 -38.76
C ARG A 357 -37.89 -78.99 -38.96
N ASN A 358 -39.15 -78.56 -38.86
CA ASN A 358 -40.32 -79.45 -39.06
C ASN A 358 -40.83 -79.48 -40.52
N ASN A 359 -40.21 -78.73 -41.43
CA ASN A 359 -40.59 -78.65 -42.85
C ASN A 359 -39.51 -79.23 -43.79
N LYS A 360 -38.78 -80.26 -43.35
CA LYS A 360 -37.91 -81.06 -44.23
C LYS A 360 -38.19 -82.53 -44.05
#